data_AF-A0A6B2QMG8-F1
#
_entry.id   AF-A0A6B2QMG8-F1
#
_cell.length_a   1.000
_cell.length_b   1.000
_cell.length_c   1.000
_cell.angle_alpha   90.00
_cell.angle_beta   90.00
_cell.angle_gamma   90.00
#
_symmetry.space_group_name_H-M   'P 1'
#
loop_
_entity.id
_entity.type
_entity.pdbx_description
1 polymer ?
#
loop_
_entity_poly.entity_id
_entity_poly.type
_entity_poly.pdbx_seq_one_letter_code
_entity_poly.pdbx_strand_id
1 'polypeptide(L)' 'KSPDQSSAMLSFALGVRVSPETIVNGTVGIGLTEDAPDISLGLSFPLDILGFNKKQK' A
#
# COMPACT_ATOMS: atom_id res chain seq x y z
N LYS A 1 -2.97 11.40 32.77
CA LYS A 1 -2.35 11.95 31.54
C LYS A 1 -3.00 11.20 30.40
N SER A 2 -3.93 11.83 29.69
CA SER A 2 -4.57 11.21 28.52
C SER A 2 -3.46 10.93 27.50
N PRO A 3 -3.35 9.71 26.92
CA PRO A 3 -2.43 9.49 25.82
C PRO A 3 -2.83 10.47 24.70
N ASP A 4 -1.84 11.13 24.12
CA ASP A 4 -2.06 12.05 23.01
C ASP A 4 -2.73 11.25 21.88
N GLN A 5 -4.03 11.48 21.64
CA GLN A 5 -4.85 10.72 20.68
C GLN A 5 -4.54 11.08 19.21
N SER A 6 -3.46 11.80 18.97
CA SER A 6 -3.07 12.21 17.64
C SER A 6 -2.19 11.11 17.05
N SER A 7 -2.77 10.33 16.15
CA SER A 7 -2.03 9.40 15.30
C SER A 7 -1.56 10.10 14.03
N ALA A 8 -0.27 10.04 13.73
CA ALA A 8 0.27 10.56 12.48
C ALA A 8 1.21 9.56 11.81
N MET A 9 1.05 9.42 10.49
CA MET A 9 1.89 8.59 9.64
C MET A 9 2.34 9.35 8.40
N LEU A 10 3.62 9.22 8.06
CA LEU A 10 4.18 9.67 6.79
C LEU A 10 4.30 8.46 5.86
N SER A 11 3.66 8.51 4.68
CA SER A 11 3.69 7.41 3.71
C SER A 11 4.32 7.82 2.38
N PHE A 12 5.23 6.99 1.87
CA PHE A 12 5.81 7.06 0.54
C PHE A 12 5.23 5.96 -0.33
N ALA A 13 4.78 6.30 -1.54
CA ALA A 13 4.23 5.36 -2.51
C ALA A 13 5.04 5.41 -3.80
N LEU A 14 5.43 4.23 -4.31
CA LEU A 14 6.09 4.08 -5.60
C LEU A 14 5.29 3.13 -6.49
N GLY A 15 4.80 3.63 -7.61
CA GLY A 15 4.17 2.84 -8.66
C GLY A 15 5.19 2.40 -9.69
N VAL A 16 5.40 1.08 -9.84
CA VAL A 16 6.21 0.50 -10.90
C VAL A 16 5.29 -0.07 -11.98
N ARG A 17 5.39 0.47 -13.19
CA ARG A 17 4.71 -0.07 -14.36
C ARG A 17 5.43 -1.33 -14.82
N VAL A 18 4.80 -2.49 -14.62
CA VAL A 18 5.36 -3.81 -15.02
C VAL A 18 4.87 -4.25 -16.40
N SER A 19 3.75 -3.70 -16.88
CA SER A 19 3.25 -3.90 -18.24
C SER A 19 2.51 -2.62 -18.73
N PRO A 20 2.18 -2.49 -20.03
CA PRO A 20 1.45 -1.33 -20.54
C PRO A 20 0.14 -1.02 -19.78
N GLU A 21 -0.51 -2.05 -19.26
CA GLU A 21 -1.81 -1.98 -18.57
C GLU A 21 -1.69 -2.23 -17.05
N THR A 22 -0.53 -2.69 -16.57
CA THR A 22 -0.34 -3.14 -15.18
C THR A 22 0.68 -2.27 -14.44
N ILE A 23 0.23 -1.63 -13.36
CA ILE A 23 1.07 -0.89 -12.42
C ILE A 23 0.93 -1.55 -11.05
N VAL A 24 2.06 -1.87 -10.42
CA VAL A 24 2.11 -2.34 -9.03
C VAL A 24 2.58 -1.17 -8.16
N ASN A 25 1.83 -0.85 -7.11
CA ASN A 25 2.27 0.18 -6.16
C ASN A 25 2.80 -0.46 -4.89
N GLY A 26 3.99 -0.05 -4.47
CA GLY A 26 4.51 -0.31 -3.14
C GLY A 26 4.36 0.93 -2.27
N THR A 27 3.91 0.75 -1.04
CA THR A 27 3.81 1.82 -0.05
C THR A 27 4.62 1.48 1.18
N VAL A 28 5.34 2.48 1.71
CA VAL A 28 6.05 2.42 2.97
C VAL A 28 5.59 3.58 3.82
N GLY A 29 5.03 3.29 4.98
CA GLY A 29 4.60 4.25 5.98
C GLY A 29 5.51 4.20 7.20
N ILE A 30 5.78 5.35 7.79
CA ILE A 30 6.54 5.53 9.01
C ILE A 30 5.63 6.21 10.04
N GLY A 31 5.48 5.61 11.21
CA GLY A 31 4.75 6.19 12.33
C GLY A 31 5.51 7.37 12.92
N LEU A 32 4.81 8.48 13.18
CA LEU A 32 5.38 9.69 13.77
C LEU A 32 4.96 9.86 15.24
N THR A 33 4.07 9.00 15.73
CA THR A 33 3.41 9.10 17.03
C THR A 33 3.42 7.74 17.73
N GLU A 34 3.33 7.74 19.06
CA GLU A 34 3.42 6.52 19.89
C GLU A 34 2.27 5.52 19.66
N ASP A 35 1.14 5.99 19.14
CA ASP A 35 -0.03 5.19 18.83
C ASP A 35 -0.04 4.67 17.38
N ALA A 36 0.89 5.15 16.54
CA ALA A 36 1.05 4.69 15.17
C ALA A 36 2.07 3.53 15.10
N PRO A 37 1.86 2.54 14.21
CA PRO A 37 2.86 1.54 13.90
C PRO A 37 4.20 2.16 13.48
N ASP A 38 5.33 1.62 13.97
CA ASP A 38 6.67 2.12 13.63
C ASP A 38 6.91 2.16 12.12
N ILE A 39 6.57 1.07 11.42
CA ILE A 39 6.69 0.91 9.97
C ILE A 39 5.48 0.13 9.42
N SER A 40 4.89 0.61 8.33
CA SER A 40 3.85 -0.09 7.57
C SER A 40 4.31 -0.34 6.14
N LEU A 41 4.15 -1.56 5.63
CA LEU A 41 4.44 -1.92 4.24
C LEU A 41 3.16 -2.33 3.54
N GLY A 42 2.89 -1.78 2.35
CA GLY A 42 1.74 -2.13 1.54
C GLY A 42 2.13 -2.43 0.10
N LEU A 43 1.38 -3.33 -0.53
CA LEU A 43 1.49 -3.65 -1.95
C LEU A 43 0.08 -3.62 -2.55
N SER A 44 -0.11 -2.88 -3.63
CA SER A 44 -1.37 -2.88 -4.40
C SER A 44 -1.12 -3.50 -5.76
N PHE A 45 -1.85 -4.58 -6.06
CA PHE A 45 -1.90 -5.16 -7.38
C PHE A 45 -3.16 -4.70 -8.10
N PRO A 46 -3.09 -4.42 -9.41
CA PRO A 46 -4.27 -4.06 -10.17
C PRO A 46 -5.24 -5.26 -10.22
N LEU A 47 -6.54 -4.99 -10.23
CA LEU A 47 -7.58 -6.02 -10.19
C LEU A 47 -7.60 -6.90 -11.44
N ASP A 48 -7.01 -6.44 -12.54
CA ASP A 48 -6.80 -7.20 -13.78
C ASP A 48 -5.57 -8.12 -13.72
N ILE A 49 -5.37 -8.81 -12.59
CA ILE A 49 -4.51 -9.98 -12.61
C ILE A 49 -5.12 -10.92 -13.64
N LEU A 50 -4.40 -11.13 -14.73
CA LEU A 50 -4.65 -11.98 -15.91
C LEU A 50 -5.07 -13.44 -15.60
N GLY A 51 -5.40 -13.78 -14.35
CA GLY A 51 -5.92 -15.06 -13.88
C GLY A 51 -7.41 -15.10 -13.55
N PHE A 52 -8.12 -13.97 -13.32
CA PHE A 52 -9.57 -14.01 -13.03
C PHE A 52 -10.45 -14.09 -14.30
N ASN A 53 -9.87 -13.76 -15.46
CA ASN A 53 -10.50 -13.87 -16.79
C ASN A 53 -9.74 -14.84 -17.71
N LYS A 54 -9.11 -15.90 -17.17
CA LYS A 54 -8.67 -17.01 -18.01
C LYS A 54 -9.92 -17.71 -18.53
N LYS A 55 -10.39 -17.22 -19.68
CA LYS A 55 -11.51 -17.69 -20.50
C LYS A 55 -11.82 -19.15 -20.17
N GLN A 56 -12.89 -19.39 -19.43
CA GLN A 56 -13.55 -20.68 -19.53
C GLN A 56 -14.01 -20.78 -20.97
N LYS A 57 -13.39 -21.74 -21.66
CA LYS A 57 -13.70 -22.11 -23.03
C LYS A 57 -15.17 -22.50 -23.16
#